data_AF-A0A8J7H084-F1
#
_entry.id   AF-A0A8J7H084-F1
#
_cell.length_a   1.000
_cell.length_b   1.000
_cell.length_c   1.000
_cell.angle_alpha   90.00
_cell.angle_beta   90.00
_cell.angle_gamma   90.00
#
_symmetry.space_group_name_H-M   'P 1'
#
loop_
_entity.id
_entity.type
_entity.pdbx_description
1 polymer ?
#
loop_
_entity_poly.entity_id
_entity_poly.type
_entity_poly.pdbx_seq_one_letter_code
_entity_poly.pdbx_strand_id
1 'polypeptide(L)'
;MQKLIDEFDHLIAPGTIVTDIILSGAAYDDYGDIMQENDNPDFFSVYIRGSDGLLQAIGDFSDREDALAYAARMVEKYQAQLTDNTRKLLND
;
A
#
# COMPACT_ATOMS: atom_id res chain seq x y z
N MET A 1 16.64 1.89 -9.47
CA MET A 1 15.52 1.34 -8.68
C MET A 1 15.86 1.02 -7.22
N GLN A 2 17.09 1.22 -6.72
CA GLN A 2 17.43 0.97 -5.29
C GLN A 2 16.93 2.08 -4.33
N LYS A 3 16.89 3.34 -4.77
CA LYS A 3 16.69 4.51 -3.89
C LYS A 3 15.30 4.61 -3.24
N LEU A 4 14.24 4.13 -3.90
CA LEU A 4 12.88 4.24 -3.38
C LEU A 4 12.66 3.35 -2.15
N ILE A 5 13.35 2.21 -2.03
CA ILE A 5 13.08 1.22 -0.97
C ILE A 5 13.57 1.71 0.40
N ASP A 6 14.74 2.37 0.43
CA ASP A 6 15.35 2.82 1.68
C ASP A 6 14.64 4.05 2.26
N GLU A 7 14.05 4.91 1.41
CA GLU A 7 13.38 6.14 1.87
C GLU A 7 12.08 5.87 2.66
N PHE A 8 11.38 4.76 2.37
CA PHE A 8 10.09 4.45 3.00
C PHE A 8 10.19 3.46 4.18
N ASP A 9 11.33 2.80 4.37
CA ASP A 9 11.55 1.95 5.55
C ASP A 9 11.50 2.74 6.86
N HIS A 10 11.83 4.03 6.80
CA HIS A 10 11.72 4.94 7.92
C HIS A 10 10.28 5.18 8.38
N LEU A 11 9.29 4.88 7.55
CA LEU A 11 7.88 5.01 7.91
C LEU A 11 7.41 3.81 8.75
N ILE A 12 8.03 2.64 8.59
CA ILE A 12 7.60 1.42 9.29
C ILE A 12 8.40 1.31 10.60
N ALA A 13 7.69 1.29 11.73
CA ALA A 13 8.34 1.20 13.02
C ALA A 13 9.19 -0.09 13.11
N PRO A 14 10.43 -0.03 13.63
CA PRO A 14 11.27 -1.22 13.77
C PRO A 14 10.58 -2.30 14.59
N GLY A 15 10.58 -3.54 14.09
CA GLY A 15 9.93 -4.67 14.73
C GLY A 15 8.43 -4.84 14.40
N THR A 16 7.87 -3.98 13.56
CA THR A 16 6.51 -4.17 13.02
C THR A 16 6.46 -5.48 12.24
N ILE A 17 5.50 -6.34 12.58
CA ILE A 17 5.17 -7.52 11.80
C ILE A 17 4.11 -7.11 10.78
N VAL A 18 4.49 -7.04 9.52
CA VAL A 18 3.57 -6.73 8.42
C VAL A 18 2.84 -8.01 8.00
N THR A 19 1.51 -7.99 8.01
CA THR A 19 0.66 -9.13 7.62
C THR A 19 0.14 -9.00 6.19
N ASP A 20 -0.10 -7.77 5.74
CA ASP A 20 -0.61 -7.47 4.40
C ASP A 20 0.11 -6.29 3.77
N ILE A 21 0.29 -6.37 2.45
CA ILE A 21 0.56 -5.25 1.56
C ILE A 21 -0.71 -4.99 0.77
N ILE A 22 -1.22 -3.76 0.81
CA ILE A 22 -2.49 -3.39 0.19
C ILE A 22 -2.22 -2.34 -0.87
N LEU A 23 -2.49 -2.66 -2.13
CA LEU A 23 -2.47 -1.72 -3.24
C LEU A 23 -3.90 -1.23 -3.48
N SER A 24 -4.13 0.08 -3.46
CA SER A 24 -5.47 0.63 -3.61
C SER A 24 -5.50 1.96 -4.34
N GLY A 25 -6.60 2.22 -5.03
CA GLY A 25 -6.93 3.55 -5.54
C GLY A 25 -7.71 4.43 -4.55
N ALA A 26 -7.97 3.95 -3.34
CA ALA A 26 -8.67 4.69 -2.30
C ALA A 26 -7.71 5.09 -1.16
N ALA A 27 -8.06 6.17 -0.46
CA ALA A 27 -7.42 6.56 0.79
C ALA A 27 -8.12 5.89 1.98
N TYR A 28 -7.37 5.24 2.86
CA TYR A 28 -7.89 4.64 4.09
C TYR A 28 -7.40 5.37 5.34
N ASP A 29 -8.18 5.29 6.41
CA ASP A 29 -7.68 5.60 7.75
C ASP A 29 -6.87 4.44 8.32
N ASP A 30 -6.36 4.63 9.54
CA ASP A 30 -5.56 3.64 10.25
C ASP A 30 -6.32 2.33 10.55
N TYR A 31 -7.65 2.31 10.44
CA TYR A 31 -8.50 1.14 10.70
C TYR A 31 -8.96 0.43 9.41
N GLY A 32 -8.74 1.05 8.25
CA GLY A 32 -9.16 0.51 6.95
C GLY A 32 -10.52 0.93 6.48
N ASP A 33 -11.07 1.99 7.08
CA ASP A 33 -12.25 2.67 6.55
C ASP A 33 -11.81 3.65 5.45
N ILE A 34 -12.57 3.70 4.35
CA ILE A 34 -12.30 4.60 3.23
C ILE A 34 -12.54 6.04 3.71
N MET A 35 -11.49 6.85 3.78
CA MET A 35 -11.59 8.28 4.14
C MET A 35 -12.03 9.13 2.96
N GLN A 36 -11.62 8.74 1.76
CA GLN A 36 -11.96 9.45 0.54
C GLN A 36 -12.06 8.43 -0.60
N GLU A 37 -13.24 8.35 -1.20
CA GLU A 37 -13.36 7.83 -2.56
C GLU A 37 -12.57 8.78 -3.45
N ASN A 38 -11.38 8.35 -3.87
CA ASN A 38 -10.56 9.18 -4.73
C ASN A 38 -11.09 9.02 -6.15
N ASP A 39 -11.84 10.00 -6.63
CA ASP A 39 -12.35 10.05 -8.01
C ASP A 39 -11.22 10.17 -9.05
N ASN A 40 -9.96 10.30 -8.61
CA ASN A 40 -8.80 10.32 -9.49
C ASN A 40 -8.41 8.89 -9.92
N PRO A 41 -8.61 8.51 -11.21
CA PRO A 41 -8.26 7.19 -11.70
C PRO A 41 -6.74 6.92 -11.71
N ASP A 42 -5.93 7.97 -11.58
CA ASP A 42 -4.48 7.89 -11.59
C ASP A 42 -3.88 7.86 -10.18
N PHE A 43 -4.68 7.78 -9.11
CA PHE A 43 -4.16 7.65 -7.76
C PHE A 43 -4.00 6.20 -7.34
N PHE A 44 -2.78 5.82 -6.96
CA PHE A 44 -2.47 4.51 -6.42
C PHE A 44 -1.66 4.66 -5.15
N SER A 45 -2.14 4.10 -4.04
CA SER A 45 -1.43 4.11 -2.76
C SER A 45 -1.17 2.68 -2.30
N VAL A 46 -0.01 2.49 -1.69
CA VAL A 46 0.43 1.22 -1.11
C VAL A 46 0.44 1.38 0.40
N TYR A 47 -0.29 0.51 1.07
CA TYR A 47 -0.38 0.44 2.51
C TYR A 47 0.24 -0.86 3.02
N ILE A 48 0.67 -0.84 4.27
CA ILE A 48 0.90 -2.04 5.07
C ILE A 48 -0.22 -2.21 6.08
N ARG A 49 -0.51 -3.45 6.44
CA ARG A 49 -1.23 -3.78 7.66
C ARG A 49 -0.28 -4.45 8.65
N GLY A 50 -0.17 -3.88 9.85
CA GLY A 50 0.55 -4.49 10.96
C GLY A 50 -0.26 -5.60 11.63
N SER A 51 0.42 -6.44 12.42
CA SER A 51 -0.22 -7.46 13.26
C SER A 51 -1.15 -6.88 14.33
N ASP A 52 -1.00 -5.59 14.64
CA ASP A 52 -1.90 -4.81 15.48
C ASP A 52 -3.21 -4.42 14.78
N GLY A 53 -3.33 -4.71 13.47
CA GLY A 53 -4.48 -4.39 12.64
C GLY A 53 -4.43 -3.00 12.01
N LEU A 54 -3.44 -2.18 12.35
CA LEU A 54 -3.35 -0.82 11.87
C LEU A 54 -2.84 -0.77 10.43
N LEU A 55 -3.44 0.13 9.66
CA LEU A 55 -3.05 0.46 8.31
C LEU A 55 -2.13 1.67 8.31
N GLN A 56 -1.12 1.63 7.44
CA GLN A 56 -0.22 2.75 7.23
C GLN A 56 0.12 2.89 5.76
N ALA A 57 -0.08 4.09 5.20
CA ALA A 57 0.37 4.43 3.86
C ALA A 57 1.90 4.51 3.82
N ILE A 58 2.52 3.79 2.87
CA ILE A 58 3.97 3.74 2.70
C ILE A 58 4.43 4.21 1.32
N GLY A 59 3.51 4.54 0.42
CA GLY A 59 3.84 5.19 -0.84
C GLY A 59 2.61 5.52 -1.68
N ASP A 60 2.64 6.69 -2.31
CA ASP A 60 1.64 7.15 -3.29
C ASP A 60 2.27 7.29 -4.67
N PHE A 61 1.52 6.91 -5.69
CA PHE A 61 1.97 6.80 -7.07
C PHE A 61 0.90 7.33 -8.01
N SER A 62 1.33 7.96 -9.10
CA SER A 62 0.47 8.37 -10.21
C SER A 62 0.39 7.33 -11.33
N ASP A 63 1.11 6.21 -11.18
CA ASP A 63 1.22 5.15 -12.19
C ASP A 63 1.00 3.78 -11.52
N ARG A 64 0.15 2.96 -12.13
CA ARG A 64 -0.24 1.65 -11.60
C ARG A 64 0.90 0.64 -11.65
N GLU A 65 1.72 0.66 -12.70
CA GLU A 65 2.82 -0.28 -12.86
C GLU A 65 3.91 -0.01 -11.82
N ASP A 66 4.21 1.26 -11.56
CA ASP A 66 5.14 1.67 -10.50
C ASP A 66 4.63 1.26 -9.11
N ALA A 67 3.34 1.51 -8.82
CA ALA A 67 2.72 1.10 -7.57
C ALA A 67 2.73 -0.42 -7.38
N LEU A 68 2.44 -1.18 -8.43
CA LEU A 68 2.46 -2.64 -8.41
C LEU A 68 3.87 -3.19 -8.23
N ALA A 69 4.86 -2.63 -8.93
CA ALA A 69 6.26 -3.00 -8.79
C ALA A 69 6.78 -2.71 -7.37
N TYR A 70 6.32 -1.62 -6.77
CA TYR A 70 6.62 -1.28 -5.38
C TYR A 70 5.94 -2.26 -4.40
N ALA A 71 4.64 -2.53 -4.56
CA ALA A 71 3.91 -3.47 -3.72
C ALA A 71 4.51 -4.88 -3.78
N ALA A 72 4.88 -5.36 -4.98
CA ALA A 72 5.54 -6.66 -5.16
C ALA A 72 6.86 -6.75 -4.39
N ARG A 73 7.66 -5.68 -4.36
CA ARG A 73 8.89 -5.63 -3.56
C ARG A 73 8.62 -5.67 -2.06
N MET A 74 7.56 -5.00 -1.59
CA MET A 74 7.19 -5.04 -0.18
C MET A 74 6.70 -6.43 0.25
N VAL A 75 5.96 -7.11 -0.62
CA VAL A 75 5.56 -8.51 -0.43
C VAL A 75 6.78 -9.41 -0.25
N GLU A 76 7.78 -9.30 -1.13
CA GLU A 76 9.03 -10.07 -1.01
C GLU A 76 9.81 -9.71 0.26
N LYS A 77 9.91 -8.43 0.60
CA LYS A 77 10.65 -7.96 1.78
C LYS A 77 10.05 -8.44 3.09
N TYR A 78 8.73 -8.31 3.22
CA TYR A 78 8.01 -8.58 4.46
C TYR A 78 7.44 -9.99 4.53
N GLN A 79 7.51 -10.77 3.44
CA GLN A 79 6.90 -12.10 3.33
C GLN A 79 5.38 -12.05 3.65
N ALA A 80 4.73 -10.98 3.21
CA ALA A 80 3.32 -10.68 3.47
C ALA A 80 2.46 -10.93 2.22
N GLN A 81 1.14 -11.07 2.39
CA GLN A 81 0.24 -11.26 1.25
C GLN A 81 -0.05 -9.93 0.52
N LEU A 82 -0.34 -10.00 -0.78
CA LEU A 82 -0.79 -8.85 -1.57
C LEU A 82 -2.31 -8.83 -1.68
N THR A 83 -2.91 -7.72 -1.24
CA THR A 83 -4.31 -7.40 -1.50
C THR A 83 -4.40 -6.29 -2.54
N ASP A 84 -4.88 -6.61 -3.74
CA ASP A 84 -5.08 -5.63 -4.83
C ASP A 84 -6.53 -5.13 -4.87
N ASN A 85 -6.76 -3.96 -4.27
CA ASN A 85 -8.05 -3.27 -4.26
C ASN A 85 -8.23 -2.33 -5.45
N THR A 86 -7.28 -2.25 -6.39
CA THR A 86 -7.45 -1.44 -7.62
C THR A 86 -8.43 -2.08 -8.58
N ARG A 87 -8.57 -3.41 -8.56
CA ARG A 87 -9.49 -4.17 -9.42
C ARG A 87 -10.96 -4.01 -9.07
N LYS A 88 -11.30 -3.70 -7.81
CA LYS A 88 -12.69 -3.45 -7.41
C LYS A 88 -13.24 -2.15 -8.00
N LEU A 89 -12.39 -1.11 -8.14
CA LEU A 89 -12.75 0.19 -8.71
C LEU A 89 -12.98 0.17 -10.24
N LEU A 90 -12.63 -0.92 -10.93
CA LEU A 90 -12.75 -1.03 -12.39
C LEU A 90 -14.02 -1.79 -12.85
N ASN A 91 -14.82 -2.33 -11.93
CA ASN A 91 -16.01 -3.15 -12.27
C ASN A 91 -17.35 -2.58 -11.74
N ASP A 92 -17.34 -1.39 -11.14
CA ASP A 92 -18.54 -0.58 -10.85
C ASP A 92 -18.53 0.66 -11.75
#